data_AF-A0A8E0MDJ1-F1
#
_entry.id   AF-A0A8E0MDJ1-F1
#
_cell.length_a   1.000
_cell.length_b   1.000
_cell.length_c   1.000
_cell.angle_alpha   90.00
_cell.angle_beta   90.00
_cell.angle_gamma   90.00
#
_symmetry.space_group_name_H-M   'P 1'
#
loop_
_entity.id
_entity.type
_entity.pdbx_description
1 polymer ?
#
loop_
_entity_poly.entity_id
_entity_poly.type
_entity_poly.pdbx_seq_one_letter_code
_entity_poly.pdbx_strand_id
1 'polypeptide(L)' 'MTLPNFDKSLKQYAELAVDIGVAVKPGDTVYLQIAVDQAKLAQLIVA' A
#
# COMPACT_ATOMS: atom_id res chain seq x y z
N MET A 1 -20.34 -2.85 12.68
CA MET A 1 -19.17 -3.34 13.44
C MET A 1 -17.93 -2.96 12.64
N THR A 2 -16.99 -2.25 13.23
CA THR A 2 -15.72 -1.85 12.58
C THR A 2 -14.75 -3.03 12.55
N LEU A 3 -14.03 -3.23 11.45
CA LEU A 3 -13.07 -4.31 11.31
C LEU A 3 -11.97 -4.17 12.39
N PRO A 4 -11.81 -5.14 13.31
CA PRO A 4 -10.73 -5.07 14.28
C PRO A 4 -9.38 -5.11 13.54
N ASN A 5 -8.43 -4.28 13.96
CA ASN A 5 -7.07 -4.21 13.40
C ASN A 5 -6.97 -3.72 11.95
N PHE A 6 -7.96 -2.98 11.44
CA PHE A 6 -7.96 -2.46 10.06
C PHE A 6 -6.62 -1.82 9.66
N ASP A 7 -6.05 -0.96 10.51
CA ASP A 7 -4.81 -0.24 10.20
C ASP A 7 -3.59 -1.17 10.09
N LYS A 8 -3.53 -2.22 10.91
CA LYS A 8 -2.47 -3.22 10.82
C LYS A 8 -2.60 -4.03 9.53
N SER A 9 -3.82 -4.46 9.21
CA SER A 9 -4.09 -5.19 7.96
C SER A 9 -3.85 -4.33 6.72
N LEU A 10 -4.15 -3.02 6.80
CA LEU A 10 -3.90 -2.08 5.71
C LEU A 10 -2.40 -1.94 5.41
N LYS A 11 -1.57 -1.87 6.45
CA LYS A 11 -0.11 -1.86 6.29
C LYS A 11 0.41 -3.15 5.65
N GLN A 12 -0.03 -4.30 6.15
CA GLN A 12 0.35 -5.61 5.57
C GLN A 12 -0.08 -5.73 4.11
N TYR A 13 -1.23 -5.14 3.76
CA TYR A 13 -1.70 -5.10 2.38
C TYR A 13 -0.84 -4.23 1.49
N ALA A 14 -0.37 -3.07 1.98
CA ALA A 14 0.57 -2.23 1.25
C ALA A 14 1.88 -2.97 0.96
N GLU A 15 2.46 -3.63 1.96
CA GLU A 15 3.67 -4.46 1.82
C GLU A 15 3.45 -5.58 0.78
N LEU A 16 2.31 -6.29 0.85
CA LEU A 16 1.95 -7.32 -0.12
C LEU A 16 1.86 -6.77 -1.55
N ALA A 17 1.27 -5.59 -1.74
CA ALA A 17 1.12 -4.97 -3.05
C ALA A 17 2.47 -4.57 -3.66
N VAL A 18 3.41 -4.08 -2.85
CA VAL A 18 4.73 -3.63 -3.29
C VAL A 18 5.68 -4.81 -3.53
N ASP A 19 5.81 -5.70 -2.55
CA ASP A 19 6.85 -6.74 -2.55
C ASP A 19 6.47 -7.97 -3.38
N ILE A 20 5.19 -8.34 -3.36
CA ILE A 20 4.69 -9.56 -4.00
C ILE A 20 3.86 -9.23 -5.24
N GLY A 21 3.01 -8.21 -5.17
CA GLY A 21 2.14 -7.81 -6.27
C GLY A 21 2.91 -7.23 -7.46
N VAL A 22 3.52 -6.07 -7.25
CA VAL A 22 4.35 -5.38 -8.26
C VAL A 22 5.79 -5.89 -8.26
N ALA A 23 6.27 -6.38 -7.10
CA ALA A 23 7.64 -6.85 -6.89
C ALA A 23 8.70 -5.80 -7.24
N VAL A 24 8.53 -4.59 -6.68
CA VAL A 24 9.40 -3.43 -6.90
C VAL A 24 10.85 -3.75 -6.52
N LYS A 25 11.80 -3.37 -7.38
CA LYS A 25 13.23 -3.55 -7.15
C LYS A 25 13.95 -2.21 -6.98
N PRO A 26 15.12 -2.20 -6.33
CA PRO A 26 15.95 -1.00 -6.26
C PRO A 26 16.25 -0.43 -7.64
N GLY A 27 15.93 0.85 -7.85
CA GLY A 27 16.10 1.55 -9.12
C GLY A 27 14.87 1.60 -10.02
N ASP A 28 13.80 0.86 -9.67
CA ASP A 28 12.53 0.93 -10.41
C ASP A 28 11.84 2.29 -10.18
N THR A 29 11.22 2.80 -11.23
CA THR A 29 10.31 3.95 -11.13
C THR A 29 8.88 3.43 -11.05
N VAL A 30 8.20 3.73 -9.95
CA VAL A 30 6.83 3.27 -9.68
C VAL A 30 5.84 4.38 -9.95
N TYR A 31 4.81 4.10 -10.74
CA TYR A 31 3.67 4.99 -10.94
C TYR A 31 2.45 4.46 -10.18
N LEU A 32 1.98 5.22 -9.18
CA LEU A 32 0.81 4.85 -8.38
C LEU A 32 -0.40 5.68 -8.80
N GLN A 33 -1.40 5.02 -9.38
CA GLN A 33 -2.71 5.60 -9.61
C GLN A 33 -3.68 5.11 -8.53
N ILE A 34 -4.21 6.04 -7.74
CA ILE A 34 -5.09 5.73 -6.62
C ILE A 34 -6.09 6.88 -6.41
N ALA A 35 -7.28 6.55 -5.90
CA ALA A 35 -8.29 7.55 -5.58
C ALA A 35 -7.88 8.40 -4.36
N VAL A 36 -8.28 9.68 -4.35
CA VAL A 36 -7.84 10.67 -3.34
C VAL A 36 -8.33 10.34 -1.92
N ASP A 37 -9.43 9.62 -1.79
CA ASP A 37 -9.99 9.15 -0.52
C ASP A 37 -9.16 8.01 0.12
N GLN A 38 -8.32 7.32 -0.66
CA GLN A 38 -7.43 6.25 -0.20
C GLN A 38 -6.03 6.77 0.17
N ALA A 39 -5.92 8.05 0.55
CA ALA A 39 -4.64 8.69 0.90
C ALA A 39 -3.84 7.92 1.96
N LYS A 40 -4.51 7.31 2.94
CA LYS A 40 -3.85 6.52 4.00
C LYS A 40 -3.10 5.30 3.42
N LEU A 41 -3.69 4.61 2.46
CA LEU A 41 -3.04 3.47 1.79
C LEU A 41 -1.91 3.95 0.88
N ALA A 42 -2.11 5.04 0.14
CA ALA A 42 -1.08 5.62 -0.72
C ALA A 42 0.19 5.96 0.08
N GLN A 43 0.02 6.56 1.26
CA GLN A 43 1.13 6.87 2.16
C GLN A 43 1.88 5.60 2.61
N LEU A 44 1.17 4.51 2.90
CA LEU A 44 1.79 3.24 3.31
C LEU A 44 2.54 2.53 2.17
N ILE A 45 2.15 2.76 0.91
CA ILE A 45 2.81 2.17 -0.27
C ILE A 45 4.12 2.90 -0.61
N VAL A 46 4.20 4.21 -0.36
CA VAL A 46 5.32 5.07 -0.78
C VAL A 46 6.34 5.32 0.35
N ALA A 47 5.97 5.09 1.62
CA ALA A 47 6.81 5.33 2.80
C ALA A 47 7.98 4.34 2.91
#